data_AF-A0A554LNR6-F1
#
_entry.id   AF-A0A554LNR6-F1
#
_cell.length_a   1.000
_cell.length_b   1.000
_cell.length_c   1.000
_cell.angle_alpha   90.00
_cell.angle_beta   90.00
_cell.angle_gamma   90.00
#
_symmetry.space_group_name_H-M   'P 1'
#
loop_
_entity.id
_entity.type
_entity.pdbx_description
1 polymer ?
#
loop_
_entity_poly.entity_id
_entity_poly.type
_entity_poly.pdbx_seq_one_letter_code
_entity_poly.pdbx_strand_id
1 'polypeptide(L)'
;MLFFRFPQIIKSFFHRLKKSKIKAVHDSDLTGVLSSLGVLQKVQNGEAICEFCKNVVGMENLEAVFNEGGNIKFICSKPDCVSKL
;
A
#
# COMPACT_ATOMS: atom_id res chain seq x y z
N MET A 1 -56.37 -19.74 -11.77
CA MET A 1 -55.72 -18.41 -11.59
C MET A 1 -55.18 -18.36 -10.17
N LEU A 2 -53.93 -18.06 -9.82
CA LEU A 2 -52.67 -17.81 -10.52
C LEU A 2 -51.55 -18.06 -9.46
N PHE A 3 -50.59 -18.92 -9.83
CA PHE A 3 -49.16 -18.95 -9.46
C PHE A 3 -48.66 -18.60 -8.05
N PHE A 4 -48.13 -19.62 -7.38
CA PHE A 4 -46.92 -19.55 -6.55
C PHE A 4 -45.73 -18.96 -7.34
N ARG A 5 -44.97 -18.00 -6.75
CA ARG A 5 -43.55 -17.75 -7.08
C ARG A 5 -42.82 -16.94 -5.97
N PHE A 6 -41.76 -17.54 -5.42
CA PHE A 6 -40.63 -17.02 -4.61
C PHE A 6 -39.89 -15.81 -5.27
N PRO A 7 -38.86 -15.13 -4.66
CA PRO A 7 -38.17 -15.33 -3.37
C PRO A 7 -37.86 -14.06 -2.52
N GLN A 8 -37.30 -14.27 -1.32
CA GLN A 8 -36.60 -13.27 -0.50
C GLN A 8 -35.33 -12.74 -1.20
N ILE A 9 -35.26 -11.42 -1.43
CA ILE A 9 -34.10 -10.67 -1.95
C ILE A 9 -34.11 -9.38 -1.11
N ILE A 10 -33.17 -9.13 -0.19
CA ILE A 10 -31.83 -8.60 -0.49
C ILE A 10 -30.82 -9.18 0.51
N LYS A 11 -29.82 -9.89 -0.03
CA LYS A 11 -28.68 -10.45 0.70
C LYS A 11 -27.85 -9.33 1.34
N SER A 12 -27.62 -9.48 2.65
CA SER A 12 -26.38 -9.19 3.38
C SER A 12 -25.29 -8.45 2.57
N PHE A 13 -25.17 -7.14 2.79
CA PHE A 13 -24.14 -6.27 2.22
C PHE A 13 -23.05 -5.94 3.26
N PHE A 14 -22.59 -6.95 4.02
CA PHE A 14 -21.42 -6.78 4.88
C PHE A 14 -20.14 -6.84 4.01
N HIS A 15 -19.65 -5.67 3.61
CA HIS A 15 -18.33 -5.53 3.01
C HIS A 15 -17.28 -5.99 4.03
N ARG A 16 -16.51 -7.03 3.68
CA ARG A 16 -15.50 -7.63 4.56
C ARG A 16 -14.32 -6.67 4.68
N LEU A 17 -14.26 -5.87 5.75
CA LEU A 17 -13.08 -5.04 6.05
C LEU A 17 -11.88 -5.97 6.26
N LYS A 18 -11.02 -6.06 5.24
CA LYS A 18 -9.81 -6.88 5.28
C LYS A 18 -8.76 -6.10 6.06
N LYS A 19 -8.57 -6.40 7.35
CA LYS A 19 -7.51 -5.80 8.17
C LYS A 19 -6.14 -6.15 7.56
N SER A 20 -5.46 -5.16 6.99
CA SER A 20 -4.03 -5.22 6.69
C SER A 20 -3.23 -4.87 7.95
N LYS A 21 -2.08 -5.50 8.14
CA LYS A 21 -1.12 -5.15 9.20
C LYS A 21 -0.01 -4.34 8.56
N ILE A 22 0.17 -3.10 9.00
CA ILE A 22 1.33 -2.29 8.63
C ILE A 22 2.41 -2.53 9.69
N LYS A 23 3.64 -2.82 9.25
CA LYS A 23 4.80 -2.90 10.13
C LYS A 23 5.46 -1.54 10.19
N ALA A 24 5.47 -0.93 11.37
CA ALA A 24 6.20 0.32 11.59
C ALA A 24 7.70 0.01 11.72
N VAL A 25 8.52 0.83 11.06
CA VAL A 25 9.98 0.77 11.10
C VAL A 25 10.45 2.15 11.56
N HIS A 26 11.34 2.20 12.54
CA HIS A 26 11.92 3.45 13.01
C HIS A 26 12.99 3.93 12.02
N ASP A 27 13.20 5.25 11.91
CA ASP A 27 14.13 5.84 10.93
C ASP A 27 15.56 5.29 11.06
N SER A 28 16.00 4.99 12.28
CA SER A 28 17.30 4.34 12.54
C SER A 28 17.43 2.96 11.90
N ASP A 29 16.32 2.23 11.78
CA ASP A 29 16.26 0.87 11.23
C ASP A 29 15.89 0.87 9.74
N LEU A 30 15.37 1.99 9.22
CA LEU A 30 14.87 2.10 7.84
C LEU A 30 15.93 1.70 6.82
N THR A 31 17.16 2.19 6.99
CA THR A 31 18.29 1.86 6.10
C THR A 31 18.55 0.36 6.06
N GLY A 32 18.54 -0.31 7.21
CA GLY A 32 18.75 -1.76 7.32
C GLY A 32 17.62 -2.56 6.67
N VAL A 33 16.38 -2.10 6.80
CA VAL A 33 15.20 -2.71 6.15
C VAL A 33 15.27 -2.54 4.64
N LEU A 34 15.55 -1.34 4.13
CA LEU A 34 15.68 -1.08 2.70
C LEU A 34 16.86 -1.86 2.08
N SER A 35 17.96 -2.01 2.81
CA SER A 35 19.09 -2.83 2.40
C SER A 35 18.71 -4.31 2.31
N SER A 36 17.97 -4.81 3.30
CA SER A 36 17.50 -6.21 3.33
C SER A 36 16.48 -6.52 2.23
N LEU A 37 15.74 -5.50 1.77
CA LEU A 37 14.85 -5.56 0.61
C LEU A 37 15.58 -5.38 -0.73
N GLY A 38 16.89 -5.07 -0.73
CA GLY A 38 17.68 -4.87 -1.95
C GLY A 38 17.37 -3.59 -2.71
N VAL A 39 16.72 -2.61 -2.08
CA VAL A 39 16.24 -1.37 -2.75
C VAL A 39 16.87 -0.09 -2.21
N LEU A 40 17.74 -0.17 -1.19
CA LEU A 40 18.38 0.99 -0.59
C LEU A 40 19.06 1.90 -1.64
N GLN A 41 19.87 1.32 -2.52
CA GLN A 41 20.55 2.06 -3.58
C GLN A 41 19.56 2.77 -4.50
N LYS A 42 18.44 2.12 -4.85
CA LYS A 42 17.40 2.70 -5.70
C LYS A 42 16.78 3.95 -5.06
N VAL A 43 16.58 3.95 -3.75
CA VAL A 43 16.07 5.11 -3.01
C VAL A 43 17.13 6.22 -2.92
N GLN A 44 18.38 5.87 -2.61
CA GLN A 44 19.47 6.83 -2.47
C GLN A 44 19.85 7.51 -3.80
N ASN A 45 19.74 6.79 -4.92
CA ASN A 45 20.05 7.30 -6.25
C ASN A 45 18.90 8.14 -6.87
N GLY A 46 17.75 8.27 -6.17
CA GLY A 46 16.59 8.99 -6.69
C GLY A 46 15.83 8.25 -7.79
N GLU A 47 15.95 6.92 -7.85
CA GLU A 47 15.30 6.05 -8.85
C GLU A 47 13.99 5.44 -8.33
N ALA A 48 13.72 5.56 -7.03
CA ALA A 48 12.46 5.11 -6.44
C ALA A 48 11.35 6.12 -6.73
N ILE A 49 10.21 5.64 -7.21
CA ILE A 49 9.07 6.48 -7.64
C ILE A 49 7.83 6.11 -6.83
N CYS A 50 7.12 7.13 -6.34
CA CYS A 50 5.87 6.94 -5.60
C CYS A 50 4.80 6.35 -6.50
N GLU A 51 4.15 5.28 -6.04
CA GLU A 51 3.12 4.58 -6.80
C GLU A 51 1.95 5.50 -7.17
N PHE A 52 1.61 6.46 -6.32
CA PHE A 52 0.44 7.31 -6.51
C PHE A 52 0.71 8.61 -7.26
N CYS A 53 1.67 9.42 -6.80
CA CYS A 53 1.92 10.75 -7.37
C CYS A 53 3.07 10.81 -8.36
N LYS A 54 3.78 9.68 -8.58
CA LYS A 54 4.91 9.56 -9.52
C LYS A 54 6.11 10.50 -9.24
N ASN A 55 6.18 11.10 -8.06
CA ASN A 55 7.36 11.85 -7.62
C ASN A 55 8.46 10.91 -7.12
N VAL A 56 9.70 11.38 -7.15
CA VAL A 56 10.85 10.67 -6.60
C VAL A 56 10.70 10.49 -5.09
N VAL A 57 11.01 9.28 -4.63
CA VAL A 57 11.02 8.88 -3.22
C VAL A 57 12.47 8.74 -2.77
N GLY A 58 12.85 9.51 -1.76
CA GLY A 58 14.13 9.47 -1.07
C GLY A 58 13.97 9.11 0.40
N MET A 59 15.09 9.08 1.14
CA MET A 59 15.10 8.72 2.56
C MET A 59 14.25 9.64 3.45
N GLU A 60 14.08 10.90 3.03
CA GLU A 60 13.40 11.95 3.79
C GLU A 60 11.88 12.03 3.56
N ASN A 61 11.38 11.39 2.50
CA ASN A 61 9.98 11.48 2.10
C ASN A 61 9.34 10.11 1.86
N LEU A 62 9.99 9.02 2.26
CA LEU A 62 9.49 7.65 2.14
C LEU A 62 8.56 7.34 3.30
N GLU A 63 7.29 7.05 3.00
CA GLU A 63 6.26 6.73 3.99
C GLU A 63 6.06 5.22 4.12
N ALA A 64 5.98 4.53 2.99
CA ALA A 64 5.72 3.10 2.97
C ALA A 64 6.45 2.41 1.81
N VAL A 65 6.83 1.17 2.07
CA VAL A 65 7.39 0.24 1.10
C VAL A 65 6.63 -1.07 1.18
N PHE A 66 6.23 -1.61 0.03
CA PHE A 66 5.47 -2.85 -0.03
C PHE A 66 5.81 -3.65 -1.28
N ASN A 67 5.60 -4.96 -1.19
CA ASN A 67 5.79 -5.85 -2.32
C ASN A 67 4.42 -6.10 -2.98
N GLU A 68 4.33 -5.82 -4.27
CA GLU A 68 3.19 -6.17 -5.11
C GLU A 68 3.68 -7.01 -6.29
N GLY A 69 3.30 -8.29 -6.31
CA GLY A 69 3.63 -9.19 -7.42
C GLY A 69 5.13 -9.40 -7.64
N GLY A 70 5.95 -9.32 -6.59
CA GLY A 70 7.41 -9.42 -6.67
C GLY A 70 8.12 -8.09 -6.91
N ASN A 71 7.39 -7.01 -7.17
CA ASN A 71 7.95 -5.68 -7.37
C ASN A 71 7.81 -4.84 -6.10
N ILE A 72 8.92 -4.27 -5.65
CA ILE A 72 8.91 -3.33 -4.52
C ILE A 72 8.38 -1.98 -5.00
N LYS A 73 7.31 -1.52 -4.38
CA LYS A 73 6.66 -0.23 -4.60
C LYS A 73 6.89 0.69 -3.41
N PHE A 74 6.87 1.99 -3.68
CA PHE A 74 7.14 3.04 -2.70
C PHE A 74 5.98 4.02 -2.65
N ILE A 75 5.72 4.59 -1.48
CA ILE A 75 4.75 5.67 -1.28
C ILE A 75 5.48 6.80 -0.55
N CYS A 76 5.29 8.02 -1.05
CA CYS A 76 5.85 9.21 -0.42
C CYS A 76 4.94 9.76 0.69
N SER A 77 5.50 10.59 1.58
CA SER A 77 4.83 11.24 2.72
C SER A 77 3.82 12.34 2.35
N LYS A 78 3.48 12.52 1.06
CA LYS A 78 2.44 13.48 0.65
C LYS A 78 1.07 13.03 1.18
N PRO A 79 0.28 13.90 1.82
CA PRO A 79 -1.02 13.52 2.41
C PRO A 79 -1.97 12.82 1.43
N ASP A 80 -2.01 13.28 0.17
CA ASP A 80 -2.83 12.66 -0.89
C ASP A 80 -2.39 11.24 -1.27
N CYS A 81 -1.14 10.87 -0.96
CA CYS A 81 -0.59 9.54 -1.19
C CYS A 81 -0.80 8.65 0.04
N VAL A 82 -0.53 9.19 1.24
CA VAL A 82 -0.71 8.46 2.50
C VAL A 82 -2.18 8.07 2.72
N SER A 83 -3.13 8.94 2.36
CA SER A 83 -4.57 8.65 2.46
C SER A 83 -5.07 7.49 1.58
N LYS A 84 -4.24 6.97 0.66
CA LYS A 84 -4.57 5.86 -0.25
C LYS A 84 -4.01 4.50 0.21
N LEU A 85 -3.31 4.47 1.36
CA LEU A 85 -2.78 3.26 1.99
C LEU A 85 -3.88 2.35 2.57
#